data_AF-A0A523VW69-F1
#
_entry.id   AF-A0A523VW69-F1
#
_cell.length_a   1.000
_cell.length_b   1.000
_cell.length_c   1.000
_cell.angle_alpha   90.00
_cell.angle_beta   90.00
_cell.angle_gamma   90.00
#
_symmetry.space_group_name_H-M   'P 1'
#
loop_
_entity.id
_entity.type
_entity.pdbx_description
1 polymer ?
#
loop_
_entity_poly.entity_id
_entity_poly.type
_entity_poly.pdbx_seq_one_letter_code
_entity_poly.pdbx_strand_id
1 'polypeptide(L)'
;MEHRKVLKFLQIIGVIFIIVSLVEIVFIIVMHFTPFTLNGDSILLSEFIYAADIVPLSGTLLWIFLIIASICFLILGFFMYKIILSKKIESWPLAKYMVVLGMVILLGGFVKMNFLV
;
A
#
# COMPACT_ATOMS: atom_id res chain seq x y z
N MET A 1 -0.34 -9.52 31.45
CA MET A 1 -1.12 -8.31 31.07
C MET A 1 -0.53 -7.59 29.86
N GLU A 2 0.80 -7.50 29.75
CA GLU A 2 1.48 -6.83 28.62
C GLU A 2 1.25 -7.49 27.25
N HIS A 3 1.29 -8.82 27.17
CA HIS A 3 1.08 -9.54 25.90
C HIS A 3 -0.23 -9.18 25.20
N ARG A 4 -1.33 -9.08 25.96
CA ARG A 4 -2.66 -8.70 25.42
C ARG A 4 -2.70 -7.24 24.94
N LYS A 5 -1.91 -6.34 25.55
CA LYS A 5 -1.76 -4.95 25.07
C LYS A 5 -0.99 -4.91 23.74
N VAL A 6 0.10 -5.69 23.62
CA VAL A 6 0.89 -5.80 22.38
C VAL A 6 0.04 -6.34 21.23
N LEU A 7 -0.78 -7.37 21.47
CA LEU A 7 -1.68 -7.91 20.44
C LEU A 7 -2.74 -6.91 19.99
N LYS A 8 -3.33 -6.14 20.92
CA LYS A 8 -4.26 -5.04 20.57
C LYS A 8 -3.57 -3.97 19.72
N PHE A 9 -2.33 -3.61 20.06
CA PHE A 9 -1.56 -2.63 19.30
C PHE A 9 -1.23 -3.14 17.89
N LEU A 10 -0.82 -4.41 17.78
CA LEU A 10 -0.60 -5.05 16.48
C LEU A 10 -1.87 -5.09 15.62
N GLN A 11 -3.04 -5.27 16.24
CA GLN A 11 -4.33 -5.20 15.55
C GLN A 11 -4.59 -3.80 14.97
N ILE A 12 -4.32 -2.75 15.75
CA ILE A 12 -4.44 -1.35 15.31
C ILE A 12 -3.50 -1.08 14.13
N ILE A 13 -2.24 -1.51 14.22
CA ILE A 13 -1.27 -1.43 13.12
C ILE A 13 -1.81 -2.08 11.85
N GLY A 14 -2.33 -3.31 11.96
CA GLY A 14 -2.89 -4.03 10.81
C GLY A 14 -4.07 -3.28 10.17
N VAL A 15 -4.96 -2.70 10.97
CA VAL A 15 -6.10 -1.89 10.48
C VAL A 15 -5.63 -0.62 9.79
N ILE A 16 -4.70 0.14 10.40
CA ILE A 16 -4.12 1.35 9.79
C ILE A 16 -3.49 1.00 8.46
N PHE A 17 -2.76 -0.12 8.40
CA PHE A 17 -2.09 -0.55 7.19
C PHE A 17 -3.05 -0.90 6.04
N ILE A 18 -4.17 -1.55 6.35
CA ILE A 18 -5.25 -1.80 5.39
C ILE A 18 -5.84 -0.48 4.88
N ILE A 19 -6.13 0.46 5.79
CA ILE A 19 -6.70 1.77 5.41
C ILE A 19 -5.76 2.53 4.49
N VAL A 20 -4.47 2.61 4.84
CA VAL A 20 -3.44 3.28 4.01
C VAL A 20 -3.36 2.64 2.62
N SER A 21 -3.35 1.31 2.54
CA SER A 21 -3.31 0.59 1.26
C SER A 21 -4.57 0.85 0.42
N LEU A 22 -5.74 0.95 1.04
CA LEU A 22 -6.98 1.30 0.34
C LEU A 22 -6.94 2.73 -0.21
N VAL A 23 -6.44 3.69 0.58
CA VAL A 23 -6.28 5.08 0.12
C VAL A 23 -5.35 5.15 -1.09
N GLU A 24 -4.23 4.43 -1.08
CA GLU A 24 -3.32 4.36 -2.22
C GLU A 24 -3.98 3.76 -3.47
N ILE A 25 -4.75 2.68 -3.31
CA ILE A 25 -5.46 2.07 -4.44
C ILE A 25 -6.48 3.05 -5.02
N VAL A 26 -7.24 3.75 -4.17
CA VAL A 26 -8.17 4.80 -4.63
C VAL A 26 -7.42 5.91 -5.36
N PHE A 27 -6.28 6.36 -4.84
CA PHE A 27 -5.46 7.38 -5.50
C PHE A 27 -4.96 6.93 -6.87
N ILE A 28 -4.47 5.69 -7.00
CA ILE A 28 -4.05 5.12 -8.27
C ILE A 28 -5.22 5.06 -9.27
N ILE A 29 -6.41 4.68 -8.82
CA ILE A 29 -7.62 4.67 -9.65
C ILE A 29 -7.95 6.10 -10.13
N VAL A 30 -7.96 7.08 -9.22
CA VAL A 30 -8.23 8.48 -9.57
C VAL A 30 -7.21 8.99 -10.58
N MET A 31 -5.92 8.77 -10.33
CA MET A 31 -4.84 9.13 -11.24
C MET A 31 -5.03 8.51 -12.62
N HIS A 32 -5.39 7.23 -12.69
CA HIS A 32 -5.63 6.52 -13.94
C HIS A 32 -6.70 7.17 -14.83
N PHE A 33 -7.73 7.77 -14.22
CA PHE A 33 -8.82 8.45 -14.91
C PHE A 33 -8.70 9.98 -14.91
N THR A 34 -7.59 10.54 -14.41
CA THR A 34 -7.41 11.98 -14.39
C THR A 34 -7.00 12.45 -15.79
N PRO A 35 -7.80 13.31 -16.43
CA PRO A 35 -7.41 13.95 -17.69
C PRO A 35 -6.38 15.04 -17.41
N PHE A 36 -5.43 15.19 -18.33
CA PHE A 36 -4.48 16.29 -18.33
C PHE A 36 -4.26 16.76 -19.76
N THR A 37 -3.78 18.00 -19.92
CA THR A 37 -3.56 18.59 -21.25
C THR A 37 -2.14 18.31 -21.71
N LEU A 38 -2.01 17.68 -22.86
CA LEU A 38 -0.74 17.44 -23.54
C LEU A 38 -0.85 17.98 -24.97
N ASN A 39 -0.02 18.95 -25.34
CA ASN A 39 -0.03 19.60 -26.67
C ASN A 39 -1.38 20.21 -27.09
N GLY A 40 -2.22 20.59 -26.14
CA GLY A 40 -3.55 21.20 -26.39
C GLY A 40 -4.70 20.20 -26.42
N ASP A 41 -4.42 18.91 -26.49
CA ASP A 41 -5.41 17.84 -26.39
C ASP A 41 -5.54 17.32 -24.96
N SER A 42 -6.77 16.95 -24.57
CA SER A 42 -7.04 16.31 -23.29
C SER A 42 -6.81 14.81 -23.42
N ILE A 43 -5.84 14.29 -22.69
CA ILE A 43 -5.49 12.86 -22.66
C ILE A 43 -5.59 12.33 -21.22
N LEU A 44 -5.99 11.07 -21.06
CA LEU A 44 -5.99 10.42 -19.74
C LEU A 44 -4.56 10.01 -19.35
N LEU A 45 -4.26 10.00 -18.05
CA LEU A 45 -2.97 9.49 -17.57
C LEU A 45 -2.73 8.03 -17.99
N SER A 46 -3.79 7.22 -18.01
CA SER A 46 -3.72 5.84 -18.51
C SER A 46 -3.29 5.79 -19.97
N GLU A 47 -3.93 6.56 -20.84
CA GLU A 47 -3.60 6.65 -22.26
C GLU A 47 -2.15 7.09 -22.47
N PHE A 48 -1.69 8.08 -21.71
CA PHE A 48 -0.30 8.54 -21.74
C PHE A 48 0.71 7.47 -21.30
N ILE A 49 0.44 6.76 -20.19
CA ILE A 49 1.38 5.76 -19.65
C ILE A 49 1.47 4.53 -20.54
N TYR A 50 0.41 4.19 -21.27
CA TYR A 50 0.38 3.07 -22.22
C TYR A 50 0.73 3.47 -23.66
N ALA A 51 0.94 4.76 -23.93
CA ALA A 51 1.39 5.26 -25.22
C ALA A 51 2.90 5.00 -25.43
N ALA A 52 3.22 3.97 -26.20
CA ALA A 52 4.60 3.52 -26.44
C ALA A 52 5.46 4.54 -27.22
N ASP A 53 4.83 5.47 -27.92
CA ASP A 53 5.43 6.59 -28.64
C ASP A 53 5.84 7.75 -27.72
N ILE A 54 5.26 7.83 -26.51
CA ILE A 54 5.50 8.93 -25.57
C ILE A 54 6.28 8.44 -24.34
N VAL A 55 5.87 7.31 -23.76
CA VAL A 55 6.45 6.75 -22.55
C VAL A 55 7.28 5.50 -22.90
N PRO A 56 8.57 5.44 -22.52
CA PRO A 56 9.37 4.24 -22.72
C PRO A 56 8.76 3.05 -21.96
N LEU A 57 8.95 1.83 -22.47
CA LEU A 57 8.44 0.59 -21.86
C LEU A 57 8.75 0.49 -20.35
N SER A 58 9.91 0.98 -19.92
CA SER A 58 10.29 1.05 -18.50
C SER A 58 9.31 1.82 -17.63
N GLY A 59 8.73 2.92 -18.14
CA GLY A 59 7.75 3.73 -17.41
C GLY A 59 6.42 2.99 -17.23
N THR A 60 5.95 2.34 -18.29
CA THR A 60 4.75 1.49 -18.24
C THR A 60 4.95 0.31 -17.27
N LEU A 61 6.12 -0.33 -17.27
CA LEU A 61 6.46 -1.41 -16.35
C LEU A 61 6.48 -0.94 -14.89
N LEU A 62 7.05 0.25 -14.61
CA LEU A 62 7.05 0.84 -13.27
C LEU A 62 5.62 1.13 -12.78
N TRP A 63 4.74 1.60 -13.66
CA TRP A 63 3.33 1.84 -13.34
C TRP A 63 2.60 0.54 -12.98
N ILE A 64 2.77 -0.52 -13.78
CA ILE A 64 2.20 -1.84 -13.48
C ILE A 64 2.75 -2.39 -12.16
N PHE A 65 4.05 -2.25 -11.93
CA PHE A 65 4.69 -2.67 -10.68
C PHE A 65 4.10 -1.94 -9.47
N LEU A 66 3.84 -0.63 -9.57
CA LEU A 66 3.20 0.14 -8.51
C LEU A 66 1.79 -0.40 -8.17
N ILE A 67 0.99 -0.73 -9.18
CA ILE A 67 -0.35 -1.32 -9.00
C ILE A 67 -0.24 -2.65 -8.25
N ILE A 68 0.62 -3.56 -8.72
CA ILE A 68 0.83 -4.88 -8.11
C ILE A 68 1.32 -4.74 -6.67
N ALA A 69 2.32 -3.89 -6.43
CA ALA A 69 2.87 -3.65 -5.10
C ALA A 69 1.78 -3.17 -4.12
N SER A 70 0.91 -2.25 -4.55
CA SER A 70 -0.19 -1.73 -3.73
C SER A 70 -1.21 -2.81 -3.36
N ILE A 71 -1.53 -3.71 -4.29
CA ILE A 71 -2.38 -4.88 -4.01
C ILE A 71 -1.70 -5.85 -3.05
N CYS A 72 -0.41 -6.13 -3.23
CA CYS A 72 0.36 -6.99 -2.33
C CYS A 72 0.38 -6.45 -0.90
N PHE A 73 0.52 -5.14 -0.71
CA PHE A 73 0.45 -4.51 0.61
C PHE A 73 -0.93 -4.66 1.25
N LEU A 74 -2.01 -4.47 0.48
CA LEU A 74 -3.37 -4.71 0.98
C LEU A 74 -3.56 -6.17 1.46
N ILE A 75 -3.11 -7.13 0.66
CA ILE A 75 -3.16 -8.56 1.00
C ILE A 75 -2.38 -8.83 2.29
N LEU A 76 -1.18 -8.27 2.42
CA LEU A 76 -0.33 -8.43 3.60
C LEU A 76 -1.00 -7.86 4.86
N GLY A 77 -1.65 -6.69 4.75
CA GLY A 77 -2.43 -6.12 5.84
C GLY A 77 -3.57 -7.02 6.29
N PHE A 78 -4.31 -7.60 5.34
CA PHE A 78 -5.38 -8.55 5.65
C PHE A 78 -4.86 -9.82 6.33
N PHE A 79 -3.73 -10.38 5.86
CA PHE A 79 -3.10 -11.54 6.50
C PHE A 79 -2.66 -11.24 7.92
N MET A 80 -2.00 -10.09 8.16
CA MET A 80 -1.63 -9.66 9.50
C MET A 80 -2.85 -9.56 10.41
N TYR A 81 -3.90 -8.88 9.96
CA TYR A 81 -5.14 -8.74 10.72
C TYR A 81 -5.78 -10.09 11.07
N LYS A 82 -5.86 -11.01 10.09
CA LYS A 82 -6.43 -12.35 10.27
C LYS A 82 -5.62 -13.20 11.26
N ILE A 83 -4.29 -13.16 11.20
CA ILE A 83 -3.42 -13.90 12.12
C ILE A 83 -3.66 -13.45 13.56
N ILE A 84 -3.78 -12.14 13.79
CA ILE A 84 -4.02 -11.58 15.12
C ILE A 84 -5.39 -12.01 15.67
N LEU A 85 -6.43 -11.95 14.83
CA LEU A 85 -7.79 -12.39 15.18
C LEU A 85 -7.86 -13.88 15.54
N SER A 86 -7.10 -14.71 14.83
CA SER A 86 -7.03 -16.14 15.09
C SER A 86 -6.30 -16.50 16.40
N LYS A 87 -5.77 -15.52 17.14
CA LYS A 87 -4.99 -15.69 18.38
C LYS A 87 -3.84 -16.70 18.28
N LYS A 88 -3.34 -16.94 17.06
CA LYS A 88 -2.23 -17.87 16.79
C LYS A 88 -0.86 -17.40 17.29
N ILE A 89 -0.78 -16.17 17.81
CA ILE A 89 0.47 -15.62 18.34
C ILE A 89 0.54 -16.00 19.82
N GLU A 90 1.19 -17.13 20.08
CA GLU A 90 1.29 -17.70 21.44
C GLU A 90 2.44 -17.09 22.25
N SER A 91 3.52 -16.66 21.58
CA SER A 91 4.72 -16.17 22.25
C SER A 91 4.84 -14.65 22.26
N TRP A 92 5.21 -14.10 23.41
CA TRP A 92 5.41 -12.65 23.58
C TRP A 92 6.56 -12.07 22.74
N PRO A 93 7.71 -12.74 22.57
CA PRO A 93 8.79 -12.25 21.69
C PRO A 93 8.33 -12.12 20.24
N LEU A 94 7.58 -13.12 19.74
CA LEU A 94 7.06 -13.11 18.38
C LEU A 94 6.11 -11.93 18.15
N ALA A 95 5.21 -11.67 19.10
CA ALA A 95 4.31 -10.52 19.02
C ALA A 95 5.08 -9.19 18.92
N LYS A 96 6.18 -9.04 19.66
CA LYS A 96 7.05 -7.84 19.58
C LYS A 96 7.74 -7.71 18.22
N TYR A 97 8.31 -8.79 17.70
CA TYR A 97 8.95 -8.76 16.38
C TYR A 97 7.96 -8.41 15.27
N MET A 98 6.72 -8.93 15.35
CA MET A 98 5.66 -8.58 14.41
C MET A 98 5.24 -7.11 14.51
N VAL A 99 5.23 -6.51 15.71
CA VAL A 99 4.98 -5.07 15.88
C VAL A 99 6.10 -4.25 15.24
N VAL A 100 7.37 -4.60 15.48
CA VAL A 100 8.51 -3.88 14.89
C VAL A 100 8.46 -3.96 13.36
N LEU A 101 8.23 -5.15 12.80
CA LEU A 101 8.05 -5.33 11.36
C LEU A 101 6.89 -4.49 10.82
N GLY A 102 5.72 -4.52 11.47
CA GLY A 102 4.57 -3.73 11.07
C GLY A 102 4.84 -2.23 11.09
N MET A 103 5.60 -1.74 12.07
CA MET A 103 6.00 -0.33 12.16
C MET A 103 6.97 0.07 11.04
N VAL A 104 7.96 -0.78 10.71
CA VAL A 104 8.89 -0.52 9.60
C VAL A 104 8.15 -0.46 8.27
N ILE A 105 7.21 -1.38 8.04
CA ILE A 105 6.40 -1.40 6.83
C ILE A 105 5.50 -0.15 6.76
N LEU A 106 4.88 0.26 7.87
CA LEU A 106 4.08 1.49 7.95
C LEU A 106 4.90 2.75 7.63
N LEU A 107 6.12 2.86 8.18
CA LEU A 107 7.02 3.96 7.85
C LEU A 107 7.34 4.01 6.36
N GLY A 108 7.64 2.86 5.75
CA GLY A 108 7.84 2.77 4.30
C GLY A 108 6.59 3.20 3.51
N GLY A 109 5.40 2.80 3.97
CA GLY A 109 4.12 3.24 3.40
C GLY A 109 3.93 4.75 3.46
N PHE A 110 4.17 5.37 4.63
CA PHE A 110 4.06 6.83 4.78
C PHE A 110 5.08 7.59 3.93
N VAL A 111 6.32 7.11 3.86
CA VAL A 111 7.35 7.70 2.98
C VAL A 111 6.88 7.67 1.53
N LYS A 112 6.33 6.55 1.06
CA LYS A 112 5.77 6.43 -0.28
C LYS A 112 4.60 7.40 -0.51
N MET A 113 3.67 7.51 0.45
CA MET A 113 2.55 8.46 0.36
C MET A 113 3.00 9.91 0.28
N ASN A 114 4.12 10.28 0.90
CA ASN A 114 4.67 11.63 0.80
C ASN A 114 5.16 11.99 -0.61
N PHE A 115 5.33 11.02 -1.51
CA PHE A 115 5.58 11.28 -2.93
C PHE A 115 4.28 11.36 -3.77
N LEU A 116 3.13 11.09 -3.17
CA LEU A 116 1.81 11.16 -3.81
C LEU A 116 1.06 12.48 -3.48
N VAL A 117 1.45 13.18 -2.41
CA VAL A 117 0.94 14.49 -1.96
C VAL A 117 1.95 15.58 -2.32
#